data_AF-A0A7S2R0B0-F1
#
_entry.id   AF-A0A7S2R0B0-F1
#
_cell.length_a   1.000
_cell.length_b   1.000
_cell.length_c   1.000
_cell.angle_alpha   90.00
_cell.angle_beta   90.00
_cell.angle_gamma   90.00
#
_symmetry.space_group_name_H-M   'P 1'
#
loop_
_entity.id
_entity.type
_entity.pdbx_description
1 polymer ?
#
loop_
_entity_poly.entity_id
_entity_poly.type
_entity_poly.pdbx_seq_one_letter_code
_entity_poly.pdbx_strand_id
1 'polypeptide(L)'
;VTLPDIGMSKNSFDLVCNSLNVTHVFHLAASVSFSQTLEDAAKSNITSALQMQALTKRLKFNHAKYVFISTAFIHSNKSGTQQYPLPQKLFSLDPYDAEEIYRSMLTTQSY
;
A
#
# COMPACT_ATOMS: atom_id res chain seq x y z
N VAL A 1 -12.64 6.96 4.17
CA VAL A 1 -13.71 6.47 3.26
C VAL A 1 -13.06 6.10 1.94
N THR A 2 -13.18 4.86 1.49
CA THR A 2 -12.72 4.44 0.16
C THR A 2 -13.71 4.95 -0.89
N LEU A 3 -13.28 5.85 -1.75
CA LEU A 3 -14.11 6.27 -2.87
C LEU A 3 -14.13 5.17 -3.95
N PRO A 4 -15.27 4.92 -4.60
CA PRO A 4 -15.33 4.09 -5.80
C PRO A 4 -14.31 4.57 -6.83
N ASP A 5 -13.71 3.62 -7.56
CA ASP A 5 -12.79 3.92 -8.66
C ASP A 5 -11.69 4.91 -8.27
N ILE A 6 -11.20 4.79 -7.03
CA ILE A 6 -10.18 5.64 -6.40
C ILE A 6 -10.48 7.15 -6.50
N GLY A 7 -11.77 7.51 -6.56
CA GLY A 7 -12.23 8.90 -6.68
C GLY A 7 -12.19 9.46 -8.10
N MET A 8 -11.86 8.64 -9.11
CA MET A 8 -11.90 9.05 -10.52
C MET A 8 -13.33 9.13 -11.04
N SER A 9 -13.55 10.02 -12.01
CA SER A 9 -14.74 9.96 -12.85
C SER A 9 -14.74 8.67 -13.67
N LYS A 10 -15.92 8.19 -14.07
CA LYS A 10 -16.05 7.01 -14.95
C LYS A 10 -15.20 7.15 -16.23
N ASN A 11 -15.24 8.31 -16.89
CA ASN A 11 -14.47 8.55 -18.11
C ASN A 11 -12.95 8.44 -17.88
N SER A 12 -12.46 9.00 -16.77
CA SER A 12 -11.04 8.91 -16.40
C SER A 12 -10.66 7.46 -16.06
N PHE A 13 -11.52 6.76 -15.32
CA PHE A 13 -11.29 5.37 -14.94
C PHE A 13 -11.23 4.45 -16.16
N ASP A 14 -12.19 4.60 -17.09
CA ASP A 14 -12.22 3.84 -18.34
C ASP A 14 -11.02 4.16 -19.24
N LEU A 15 -10.61 5.43 -19.31
CA LEU A 15 -9.41 5.83 -20.04
C LEU A 15 -8.17 5.11 -19.50
N VAL A 16 -7.96 5.12 -18.19
CA VAL A 16 -6.78 4.51 -17.54
C VAL A 16 -6.82 2.99 -17.66
N CYS A 17 -7.97 2.36 -17.38
CA CYS A 17 -8.04 0.90 -17.32
C CYS A 17 -8.13 0.26 -18.70
N ASN A 18 -8.86 0.86 -19.65
CA ASN A 18 -9.26 0.18 -20.88
C ASN A 18 -8.64 0.77 -22.16
N SER A 19 -8.31 2.07 -22.16
CA SER A 19 -7.84 2.75 -23.36
C SER A 19 -6.32 2.91 -23.40
N LEU A 20 -5.72 3.32 -22.28
CA LEU A 20 -4.27 3.50 -22.16
C LEU A 20 -3.56 2.17 -21.99
N ASN A 21 -2.35 2.06 -22.54
CA ASN A 21 -1.48 0.91 -22.35
C ASN A 21 -0.52 1.14 -21.18
N VAL A 22 -1.07 1.26 -19.97
CA VAL A 22 -0.28 1.48 -18.74
C VAL A 22 0.49 0.19 -18.41
N THR A 23 1.82 0.26 -18.47
CA THR A 23 2.70 -0.88 -18.18
C THR A 23 3.24 -0.90 -16.75
N HIS A 24 3.26 0.25 -16.08
CA HIS A 24 3.81 0.39 -14.74
C HIS A 24 2.96 1.35 -13.90
N VAL A 25 2.78 1.02 -12.63
CA VAL A 25 2.15 1.87 -11.62
C VAL A 25 3.15 2.06 -10.50
N PHE A 26 3.69 3.27 -10.36
CA PHE A 26 4.56 3.65 -9.26
C PHE A 26 3.72 4.31 -8.17
N HIS A 27 3.60 3.66 -7.01
CA HIS A 27 2.87 4.20 -5.87
C HIS A 27 3.83 4.80 -4.84
N LEU A 28 3.97 6.13 -4.90
CA LEU A 28 4.78 6.94 -3.98
C LEU A 28 3.93 7.80 -3.02
N ALA A 29 2.63 7.93 -3.30
CA ALA A 29 1.75 8.78 -2.53
C ALA A 29 1.45 8.12 -1.16
N ALA A 30 1.78 8.84 -0.09
CA ALA A 30 1.52 8.41 1.29
C ALA A 30 1.30 9.64 2.19
N SER A 31 0.56 9.46 3.28
CA SER A 31 0.55 10.41 4.39
C SER A 31 1.74 10.12 5.29
N VAL A 32 2.63 11.08 5.44
CA VAL A 32 3.77 11.02 6.37
C VAL A 32 3.50 11.98 7.52
N SER A 33 2.91 11.47 8.59
CA SER A 33 2.64 12.21 9.81
C SER A 33 2.87 11.32 11.03
N PHE A 34 3.70 11.79 11.95
CA PHE A 34 3.99 11.10 13.21
C PHE A 34 2.95 11.38 14.31
N SER A 35 2.04 12.34 14.08
CA SER A 35 0.93 12.65 14.98
C SER A 35 -0.39 12.02 14.55
N GLN A 36 -0.41 11.35 13.40
CA GLN A 36 -1.61 10.68 12.88
C GLN A 36 -1.90 9.40 13.69
N THR A 37 -3.18 9.11 13.90
CA THR A 37 -3.58 7.85 14.54
C THR A 37 -3.21 6.66 13.66
N LEU A 38 -3.03 5.48 14.27
CA LEU A 38 -2.77 4.25 13.52
C LEU A 38 -3.90 3.95 12.52
N GLU A 39 -5.14 4.19 12.92
CA GLU A 39 -6.33 3.99 12.09
C GLU A 39 -6.31 4.87 10.84
N ASP A 40 -6.04 6.17 10.99
CA ASP A 40 -5.98 7.07 9.85
C ASP A 40 -4.75 6.79 8.98
N ALA A 41 -3.61 6.43 9.58
CA ALA A 41 -2.41 6.04 8.84
C ALA A 41 -2.65 4.75 8.03
N ALA A 42 -3.31 3.75 8.62
CA ALA A 42 -3.68 2.51 7.94
C ALA A 42 -4.64 2.78 6.76
N LYS A 43 -5.67 3.62 6.97
CA LYS A 43 -6.58 4.05 5.92
C LYS A 43 -5.85 4.80 4.80
N SER A 44 -4.95 5.70 5.15
CA SER A 44 -4.27 6.55 4.17
C SER A 44 -3.19 5.81 3.39
N ASN A 45 -2.49 4.84 4.00
CA ASN A 45 -1.27 4.26 3.45
C ASN A 45 -1.42 2.78 3.07
N ILE A 46 -2.19 1.99 3.83
CA ILE A 46 -2.41 0.57 3.52
C ILE A 46 -3.59 0.43 2.56
N THR A 47 -4.74 1.02 2.88
CA THR A 47 -5.93 0.92 2.02
C THR A 47 -5.67 1.49 0.62
N SER A 48 -5.02 2.64 0.52
CA SER A 48 -4.67 3.26 -0.76
C SER A 48 -3.74 2.38 -1.60
N ALA A 49 -2.71 1.78 -0.98
CA ALA A 49 -1.81 0.85 -1.65
C ALA A 49 -2.54 -0.39 -2.16
N LEU A 50 -3.46 -0.96 -1.37
CA LEU A 50 -4.30 -2.09 -1.78
C LEU A 50 -5.23 -1.70 -2.95
N GLN A 51 -5.82 -0.51 -2.92
CA GLN A 51 -6.65 0.00 -4.01
C GLN A 51 -5.85 0.23 -5.30
N MET A 52 -4.63 0.77 -5.21
CA MET A 52 -3.75 0.95 -6.36
C MET A 52 -3.26 -0.39 -6.93
N GLN A 53 -2.98 -1.37 -6.07
CA GLN A 53 -2.68 -2.73 -6.51
C GLN A 53 -3.89 -3.35 -7.24
N ALA A 54 -5.10 -3.16 -6.71
CA ALA A 54 -6.33 -3.63 -7.35
C ALA A 54 -6.59 -2.93 -8.69
N LEU A 55 -6.37 -1.62 -8.80
CA LEU A 55 -6.41 -0.89 -10.06
C LEU A 55 -5.40 -1.47 -11.06
N THR A 56 -4.16 -1.73 -10.62
CA THR A 56 -3.11 -2.29 -11.49
C THR A 56 -3.54 -3.63 -12.10
N LYS A 57 -4.23 -4.47 -11.32
CA LYS A 57 -4.82 -5.74 -11.81
C LYS A 57 -5.96 -5.55 -12.81
N ARG A 58 -6.60 -4.38 -12.85
CA ARG A 58 -7.71 -4.05 -13.77
C ARG A 58 -7.23 -3.38 -15.06
N LEU A 59 -5.96 -3.01 -15.16
CA LEU A 59 -5.40 -2.43 -16.37
C LEU A 59 -5.49 -3.44 -17.53
N LYS A 60 -5.79 -2.94 -18.73
CA LYS A 60 -5.84 -3.72 -19.98
C LYS A 60 -4.56 -4.51 -20.25
N PHE A 61 -3.41 -4.00 -19.81
CA PHE A 61 -2.16 -4.72 -19.92
C PHE A 61 -1.97 -5.67 -18.73
N ASN A 62 -2.30 -6.95 -18.92
CA ASN A 62 -2.26 -7.98 -17.88
C ASN A 62 -0.89 -8.20 -17.21
N HIS A 63 0.19 -7.67 -17.78
CA HIS A 63 1.55 -7.75 -17.23
C HIS A 63 2.02 -6.45 -16.58
N ALA A 64 1.10 -5.51 -16.32
CA ALA A 64 1.43 -4.27 -15.66
C ALA A 64 2.13 -4.51 -14.32
N LYS A 65 3.19 -3.76 -14.06
CA LYS A 65 4.00 -3.88 -12.85
C LYS A 65 3.56 -2.87 -11.81
N TYR A 66 3.32 -3.35 -10.60
CA TYR A 66 3.08 -2.50 -9.44
C TYR A 66 4.38 -2.30 -8.67
N VAL A 67 4.82 -1.05 -8.55
CA VAL A 67 6.02 -0.66 -7.80
C VAL A 67 5.59 0.15 -6.59
N PHE A 68 5.67 -0.47 -5.41
CA PHE A 68 5.37 0.18 -4.14
C PHE A 68 6.64 0.78 -3.54
N ILE A 69 6.62 2.09 -3.25
CA ILE A 69 7.72 2.75 -2.57
C ILE A 69 7.42 2.81 -1.07
N SER A 70 8.16 1.97 -0.32
CA SER A 70 8.09 1.93 1.14
C SER A 70 9.10 2.89 1.78
N THR A 71 9.38 2.71 3.06
CA THR A 71 10.30 3.53 3.83
C THR A 71 11.17 2.68 4.75
N ALA A 72 12.39 3.15 5.05
CA ALA A 72 13.28 2.49 6.00
C ALA A 72 12.67 2.41 7.42
N PHE A 73 11.71 3.28 7.75
CA PHE A 73 11.02 3.31 9.05
C PHE A 73 10.25 2.02 9.39
N ILE A 74 9.99 1.12 8.42
CA ILE A 74 9.34 -0.18 8.69
C ILE A 74 10.16 -1.06 9.65
N HIS A 75 11.47 -0.79 9.79
CA HIS A 75 12.34 -1.54 10.69
C HIS A 75 12.19 -1.14 12.16
N SER A 76 11.35 -0.14 12.46
CA SER A 76 11.11 0.37 13.81
C SER A 76 12.44 0.72 14.51
N ASN A 77 12.74 0.11 15.66
CA ASN A 77 13.96 0.31 16.42
C ASN A 77 15.16 -0.51 15.91
N LYS A 78 15.01 -1.30 14.85
CA LYS A 78 16.11 -2.08 14.27
C LYS A 78 16.93 -1.21 13.33
N SER A 79 18.24 -1.26 13.49
CA SER A 79 19.21 -0.61 12.60
C SER A 79 20.27 -1.62 12.13
N GLY A 80 20.81 -1.40 10.94
CA GLY A 80 21.91 -2.18 10.39
C GLY A 80 23.19 -1.35 10.39
N THR A 81 24.33 -2.02 10.41
CA THR A 81 25.64 -1.40 10.21
C THR A 81 26.23 -1.84 8.86
N GLN A 82 27.32 -1.22 8.43
CA GLN A 82 28.02 -1.67 7.22
C GLN A 82 28.54 -3.13 7.35
N GLN A 83 28.96 -3.52 8.56
CA GLN A 83 29.43 -4.88 8.83
C GLN A 83 28.28 -5.88 9.02
N TYR A 84 27.14 -5.41 9.53
CA TYR A 84 25.94 -6.22 9.79
C TYR A 84 24.70 -5.51 9.24
N PRO A 85 24.47 -5.52 7.92
CA PRO A 85 23.34 -4.85 7.32
C PRO A 85 22.02 -5.52 7.69
N LEU A 86 20.92 -4.76 7.67
CA LEU A 86 19.59 -5.35 7.82
C LEU A 86 19.30 -6.25 6.61
N PRO A 87 18.76 -7.46 6.82
CA PRO A 87 18.48 -8.37 5.73
C PRO A 87 17.34 -7.82 4.85
N GLN A 88 17.51 -7.91 3.54
CA GLN A 88 16.47 -7.58 2.57
C GLN A 88 15.45 -8.72 2.48
N LYS A 89 14.68 -8.91 3.56
CA LYS A 89 13.61 -9.92 3.64
C LYS A 89 12.35 -9.31 4.21
N LEU A 90 11.21 -9.81 3.74
CA LEU A 90 9.93 -9.49 4.37
C LEU A 90 9.91 -10.02 5.80
N PHE A 91 9.28 -9.26 6.69
CA PHE A 91 9.00 -9.73 8.04
C PHE A 91 7.98 -10.89 7.95
N SER A 92 8.25 -12.03 8.59
CA SER A 92 7.25 -13.10 8.66
C SER A 92 6.14 -12.67 9.60
N LEU A 93 4.90 -12.75 9.12
CA LEU A 93 3.72 -12.50 9.93
C LEU A 93 3.24 -13.74 10.67
N ASP A 94 3.86 -14.91 10.48
CA ASP A 94 3.40 -16.15 11.14
C ASP A 94 3.40 -16.00 12.67
N PRO A 95 2.34 -16.47 13.37
CA PRO A 95 1.18 -17.21 12.86
C PRO A 95 -0.02 -16.34 12.46
N TYR A 96 0.15 -15.02 12.35
CA TYR A 96 -0.93 -14.06 12.15
C TYR A 96 -1.33 -13.90 10.69
N ASP A 97 -2.63 -13.72 10.45
CA ASP A 97 -3.16 -13.37 9.13
C ASP A 97 -2.98 -11.86 8.84
N ALA A 98 -2.47 -11.54 7.66
CA ALA A 98 -2.16 -10.17 7.27
C ALA A 98 -3.41 -9.30 7.12
N GLU A 99 -4.52 -9.87 6.63
CA GLU A 99 -5.78 -9.17 6.47
C GLU A 99 -6.43 -8.91 7.83
N GLU A 100 -6.37 -9.86 8.76
CA GLU A 100 -6.83 -9.66 10.14
C GLU A 100 -6.05 -8.55 10.86
N ILE A 101 -4.71 -8.55 10.75
CA ILE A 101 -3.87 -7.47 11.29
C ILE A 101 -4.28 -6.12 10.67
N TYR A 102 -4.45 -6.05 9.35
CA TYR A 102 -4.87 -4.83 8.69
C TYR A 102 -6.25 -4.37 9.17
N ARG A 103 -7.22 -5.28 9.29
CA ARG A 103 -8.56 -4.97 9.80
C ARG A 103 -8.52 -4.48 11.24
N SER A 104 -7.66 -5.04 12.09
CA SER A 104 -7.50 -4.58 13.47
C SER A 104 -6.88 -3.18 13.55
N MET A 105 -6.10 -2.76 12.55
CA MET A 105 -5.61 -1.37 12.46
C MET A 105 -6.69 -0.37 12.07
N LEU A 106 -7.73 -0.80 11.34
CA LEU A 106 -8.81 0.08 10.86
C LEU A 106 -9.84 0.43 11.93
N THR A 107 -9.81 -0.23 13.09
CA THR A 107 -10.71 0.03 14.20
C THR A 107 -9.88 0.28 15.45
N THR A 108 -10.33 1.19 16.31
CA THR A 108 -9.62 1.51 17.56
C THR A 108 -9.78 0.42 18.63
N GLN A 109 -9.84 -0.87 18.27
CA GLN A 109 -9.88 -1.95 19.25
C GLN A 109 -8.47 -2.32 19.69
N SER A 110 -7.97 -1.56 20.66
CA SER A 110 -6.93 -2.02 21.58
C SER A 110 -7.43 -3.28 22.29
N TYR A 111 -6.76 -4.41 22.05
CA TYR A 111 -6.78 -5.56 22.96
C TYR A 111 -5.78 -5.34 24.09
#